data_AF-A0A026WCI9-F1
#
_entry.id   AF-A0A026WCI9-F1
#
_cell.length_a   1.000
_cell.length_b   1.000
_cell.length_c   1.000
_cell.angle_alpha   90.00
_cell.angle_beta   90.00
_cell.angle_gamma   90.00
#
_symmetry.space_group_name_H-M   'P 1'
#
loop_
_entity.id
_entity.type
_entity.pdbx_description
1 polymer ?
#
loop_
_entity_poly.entity_id
_entity_poly.type
_entity_poly.pdbx_seq_one_letter_code
_entity_poly.pdbx_strand_id
1 'polypeptide(L)' 'MEEMMKRMEKYLRKKRLQLNTEKSKMMCFQRGGGRRRKIEWKWEGMDIEEDRRI' A
#
# COMPACT_ATOMS: atom_id res chain seq x y z
N MET A 1 3.88 9.14 0.91
CA MET A 1 3.41 7.72 0.93
C MET A 1 3.72 7.00 -0.37
N GLU A 2 3.62 7.67 -1.53
CA GLU A 2 4.05 7.10 -2.83
C GLU A 2 5.49 6.56 -2.85
N GLU A 3 6.44 7.20 -2.15
CA GLU A 3 7.81 6.69 -2.08
C GLU A 3 7.94 5.33 -1.40
N MET A 4 7.10 5.02 -0.41
CA MET A 4 7.08 3.72 0.25
C MET A 4 6.64 2.63 -0.73
N MET A 5 5.59 2.89 -1.52
CA MET A 5 5.13 1.97 -2.56
C MET A 5 6.21 1.69 -3.58
N LYS A 6 6.85 2.73 -4.12
CA LYS A 6 7.93 2.57 -5.09
C LYS A 6 9.09 1.73 -4.55
N ARG A 7 9.44 1.90 -3.27
CA ARG A 7 10.48 1.07 -2.62
C ARG A 7 10.03 -0.39 -2.48
N MET A 8 8.77 -0.63 -2.11
CA MET A 8 8.20 -1.98 -2.00
C MET A 8 8.15 -2.68 -3.37
N GLU A 9 7.68 -1.97 -4.41
CA GLU A 9 7.69 -2.42 -5.80
C GLU A 9 9.07 -2.85 -6.26
N LYS A 10 10.07 -1.98 -6.06
CA LYS A 10 11.45 -2.29 -6.41
C LYS A 10 11.98 -3.51 -5.66
N TYR A 11 11.64 -3.66 -4.38
CA TYR A 11 12.10 -4.78 -3.55
C TYR A 11 11.51 -6.12 -3.99
N LEU A 12 10.18 -6.19 -4.18
CA LEU A 12 9.52 -7.43 -4.62
C LEU A 12 9.91 -7.80 -6.04
N ARG A 13 10.01 -6.81 -6.95
CA ARG A 13 10.50 -7.03 -8.32
C ARG A 13 11.93 -7.58 -8.32
N LYS A 14 12.83 -7.04 -7.50
CA LYS A 14 14.20 -7.56 -7.34
C LYS A 14 14.20 -9.02 -6.88
N LYS A 15 13.20 -9.43 -6.10
CA LYS A 15 13.04 -10.80 -5.60
C LYS A 15 12.19 -11.70 -6.51
N ARG A 16 11.71 -11.20 -7.66
CA ARG A 16 10.76 -11.90 -8.55
C ARG A 16 9.50 -12.35 -7.82
N LEU A 17 9.05 -11.56 -6.84
CA LEU A 17 7.83 -11.80 -6.08
C LEU A 17 6.72 -10.92 -6.65
N GLN A 18 5.51 -11.49 -6.69
CA GLN A 18 4.28 -10.76 -7.01
C GLN A 18 3.47 -10.55 -5.74
N LEU A 19 2.84 -9.40 -5.63
CA LEU A 19 1.90 -9.12 -4.56
C LEU A 19 0.53 -9.67 -4.96
N ASN A 20 -0.08 -10.50 -4.11
CA ASN A 20 -1.48 -10.86 -4.28
C ASN A 20 -2.35 -9.71 -3.73
N THR A 21 -2.92 -8.90 -4.62
CA THR A 21 -3.70 -7.71 -4.29
C THR A 21 -5.05 -8.02 -3.64
N GLU A 22 -5.61 -9.22 -3.83
CA GLU A 22 -6.86 -9.64 -3.17
C GLU A 22 -6.66 -10.01 -1.70
N LYS A 23 -5.54 -10.66 -1.39
CA LYS A 23 -5.23 -11.13 -0.03
C LYS A 23 -4.45 -10.13 0.82
N SER A 24 -3.85 -9.13 0.18
CA SER A 24 -2.99 -8.14 0.85
C SER A 24 -3.72 -6.81 0.99
N LYS A 25 -3.64 -6.20 2.19
CA LYS A 25 -4.15 -4.86 2.44
C LYS A 25 -3.05 -3.95 2.96
N MET A 26 -3.14 -2.67 2.64
CA MET A 26 -2.21 -1.66 3.16
C MET A 26 -2.67 -1.13 4.50
N MET A 27 -1.80 -1.22 5.50
CA MET A 27 -2.07 -0.73 6.84
C MET A 27 -1.36 0.61 7.04
N CYS A 28 -2.12 1.66 7.31
CA CYS A 28 -1.59 3.02 7.38
C CYS A 28 -1.78 3.63 8.78
N PHE A 29 -0.66 3.83 9.48
CA PHE A 29 -0.65 4.52 10.77
C PHE A 29 -0.38 6.00 10.55
N GLN A 30 -1.36 6.86 10.84
CA GLN A 30 -1.14 8.30 10.94
C GLN A 30 -0.87 8.68 12.39
N ARG A 31 0.17 9.48 12.63
CA ARG A 31 0.42 10.09 13.94
C ARG A 31 -0.51 11.29 14.11
N GLY A 32 -1.65 11.09 14.80
CA GLY A 32 -2.61 12.14 15.17
C GLY A 32 -4.06 11.82 14.77
N GLY A 33 -5.04 12.45 15.44
CA GLY A 33 -6.49 12.26 15.23
C GLY A 33 -7.10 13.13 14.12
N GLY A 34 -6.35 13.38 13.04
CA GLY A 34 -6.83 14.17 11.90
C GLY A 34 -7.73 13.37 10.96
N ARG A 35 -8.48 14.07 10.10
CA ARG A 35 -9.35 13.44 9.10
C ARG A 35 -8.49 12.67 8.08
N ARG A 36 -8.60 11.34 8.06
CA ARG A 36 -7.92 10.50 7.07
C ARG A 36 -8.38 10.89 5.66
N ARG A 37 -7.45 11.38 4.84
CA ARG A 37 -7.67 11.50 3.39
C ARG A 37 -7.69 10.09 2.82
N LYS A 38 -8.63 9.82 1.93
CA LYS A 38 -8.68 8.56 1.18
C LYS A 38 -7.43 8.50 0.29
N ILE A 39 -6.56 7.53 0.54
CA ILE A 39 -5.35 7.31 -0.27
C ILE A 39 -5.65 6.19 -1.25
N GLU A 40 -5.40 6.44 -2.53
CA GLU A 40 -5.41 5.39 -3.55
C GLU A 40 -4.05 4.70 -3.54
N TRP A 41 -4.04 3.41 -3.21
CA TRP A 41 -2.84 2.59 -3.25
C TRP A 41 -2.85 1.82 -4.57
N LYS A 42 -1.82 2.04 -5.40
CA LYS A 42 -1.65 1.34 -6.68
C LYS A 42 -0.37 0.53 -6.68
N TRP A 43 -0.46 -0.68 -7.17
CA TRP A 43 0.66 -1.61 -7.39
C TRP A 43 0.64 -2.08 -8.83
N GLU A 44 1.66 -1.74 -9.61
CA GLU A 44 1.74 -2.10 -11.04
C GLU A 44 0.46 -1.77 -11.83
N GLY A 45 -0.28 -0.73 -11.42
CA GLY A 45 -1.56 -0.33 -12.02
C GLY A 45 -2.81 -1.00 -11.45
N MET A 46 -2.67 -1.96 -10.54
CA MET A 46 -3.77 -2.57 -9.78
C MET A 46 -4.02 -1.82 -8.47
N ASP A 47 -5.29 -1.65 -8.10
CA ASP A 47 -5.65 -1.02 -6.83
C ASP A 47 -5.45 -1.99 -5.65
N ILE A 48 -4.95 -1.47 -4.53
CA ILE A 48 -4.83 -2.18 -3.26
C ILE A 48 -5.75 -1.53 -2.23
N GLU A 49 -6.47 -2.36 -1.48
CA GLU A 49 -7.35 -1.88 -0.42
C GLU A 49 -6.54 -1.45 0.81
N GLU A 50 -6.90 -0.31 1.39
CA GLU A 50 -6.41 0.11 2.71
C GLU A 50 -7.22 -0.59 3.82
N ASP A 51 -6.54 -1.15 4.82
CA ASP A 51 -7.18 -1.69 5.99
C ASP A 51 -7.68 -0.56 6.91
N ARG A 52 -9.01 -0.49 7.08
CA ARG A 52 -9.70 0.53 7.88
C ARG A 52 -9.88 0.15 9.35
N ARG A 53 -9.36 -1.00 9.79
CA ARG A 53 -9.61 -1.55 11.15
C ARG A 53 -8.82 -0.88 12.29
N ILE A 54 -8.07 0.18 12.03
CA ILE A 54 -7.26 0.90 13.03
C ILE A 54 -7.72 2.34 13.16
#